data_AF-Q19450-F1
#
_entry.id   AF-Q19450-F1
#
_cell.length_a   1.000
_cell.length_b   1.000
_cell.length_c   1.000
_cell.angle_alpha   90.00
_cell.angle_beta   90.00
_cell.angle_gamma   90.00
#
_symmetry.space_group_name_H-M   'P 1'
#
loop_
_entity.id
_entity.type
_entity.pdbx_description
1 polymer ?
#
loop_
_entity_poly.entity_id
_entity_poly.type
_entity_poly.pdbx_seq_one_letter_code
_entity_poly.pdbx_strand_id
1 'polypeptide(L)'
;MGIEKHACKVAGTRKIILIYSLVGLLTFSYFVCAEPRILIRANNFVHLALHAIVLFGVYNNTERSLRWSANIVYFYVLLYFAIFLVFPVMLASCKASGILPGITEGKVLKMIDKVLGRNNEPFGNETAAQIDVHIKHQLFKVFGDDFTKNKVNSMILCDISRKQLLKMPQHSDFKLMEQSRIYLDNYASKVVFEKILQDVRRDDECMYGLIAGLGMGLFCYMLYGLIYLEHAMLKQLWSIAVIVKPTEENYSNF
;
A
#
# COMPACT_ATOMS: atom_id res chain seq x y z
N MET A 1 -35.37 -5.59 32.56
CA MET A 1 -34.52 -6.46 31.70
C MET A 1 -33.89 -5.76 30.48
N GLY A 2 -34.49 -4.71 29.90
CA GLY A 2 -33.89 -4.00 28.75
C GLY A 2 -32.70 -3.11 29.10
N ILE A 3 -32.79 -2.35 30.21
CA ILE A 3 -31.80 -1.33 30.59
C ILE A 3 -30.43 -1.94 30.91
N GLU A 4 -30.38 -3.06 31.65
CA GLU A 4 -29.12 -3.75 32.00
C GLU A 4 -28.38 -4.27 30.76
N LYS A 5 -29.11 -4.82 29.77
CA LYS A 5 -28.50 -5.25 28.50
C LYS A 5 -27.93 -4.07 27.72
N HIS A 6 -28.55 -2.90 27.79
CA HIS A 6 -28.02 -1.68 27.19
C HIS A 6 -26.77 -1.18 27.92
N ALA A 7 -26.79 -1.14 29.26
CA ALA A 7 -25.66 -0.76 30.10
C ALA A 7 -24.40 -1.60 29.82
N CYS A 8 -24.55 -2.92 29.76
CA CYS A 8 -23.42 -3.83 29.47
C CYS A 8 -22.84 -3.61 28.07
N LYS A 9 -23.69 -3.38 27.05
CA LYS A 9 -23.25 -3.06 25.69
C LYS A 9 -22.47 -1.75 25.63
N VAL A 10 -22.90 -0.71 26.35
CA VAL A 10 -22.22 0.60 26.39
C VAL A 10 -20.82 0.48 26.96
N ALA A 11 -20.67 -0.17 28.12
CA ALA A 11 -19.38 -0.35 28.77
C ALA A 11 -18.40 -1.13 27.87
N GLY A 12 -18.91 -2.11 27.12
CA GLY A 12 -18.16 -2.84 26.09
C GLY A 12 -17.70 -1.93 24.95
N THR A 13 -18.64 -1.19 24.33
CA THR A 13 -18.35 -0.25 23.23
C THR A 13 -17.31 0.79 23.65
N ARG A 14 -17.43 1.36 24.86
CA ARG A 14 -16.50 2.37 25.39
C ARG A 14 -15.06 1.85 25.47
N LYS A 15 -14.87 0.69 26.08
CA LYS A 15 -13.55 0.04 26.21
C LYS A 15 -12.92 -0.20 24.84
N ILE A 16 -13.71 -0.65 23.87
CA ILE A 16 -13.22 -0.91 22.51
C ILE A 16 -12.74 0.40 21.85
N ILE A 17 -13.50 1.49 21.94
CA ILE A 17 -13.08 2.78 21.36
C ILE A 17 -11.82 3.29 22.07
N LEU A 18 -11.75 3.25 23.40
CA LEU A 18 -10.58 3.72 24.14
C LEU A 18 -9.32 2.95 23.74
N ILE A 19 -9.39 1.62 23.65
CA ILE A 19 -8.27 0.79 23.20
C ILE A 19 -7.91 1.13 21.75
N TYR A 20 -8.91 1.25 20.86
CA TYR A 20 -8.69 1.58 19.46
C TYR A 20 -8.01 2.94 19.29
N SER A 21 -8.51 3.99 19.93
CA SER A 21 -7.93 5.33 19.87
C SER A 21 -6.55 5.38 20.51
N LEU A 22 -6.28 4.60 21.56
CA LEU A 22 -4.94 4.51 22.17
C LEU A 22 -3.94 3.83 21.22
N VAL A 23 -4.32 2.72 20.58
CA VAL A 23 -3.49 2.05 19.55
C VAL A 23 -3.27 2.98 18.36
N GLY A 24 -4.30 3.71 17.94
CA GLY A 24 -4.23 4.75 16.91
C GLY A 24 -3.22 5.82 17.28
N LEU A 25 -3.30 6.39 18.48
CA LEU A 25 -2.36 7.39 18.98
C LEU A 25 -0.91 6.89 18.94
N LEU A 26 -0.64 5.68 19.44
CA LEU A 26 0.69 5.09 19.41
C LEU A 26 1.20 4.90 17.98
N THR A 27 0.34 4.38 17.11
CA THR A 27 0.67 4.07 15.71
C THR A 27 0.97 5.35 14.93
N PHE A 28 0.10 6.36 15.01
CA PHE A 28 0.31 7.63 14.31
C PHE A 28 1.44 8.46 14.93
N SER A 29 1.69 8.36 16.25
CA SER A 29 2.88 8.99 16.86
C SER A 29 4.16 8.41 16.28
N TYR A 30 4.24 7.08 16.19
CA TYR A 30 5.37 6.40 15.55
C TYR A 30 5.53 6.84 14.10
N PHE A 31 4.46 6.89 13.31
CA PHE A 31 4.52 7.33 11.92
C PHE A 31 4.88 8.81 11.75
N VAL A 32 4.49 9.69 12.67
CA VAL A 32 4.93 11.10 12.65
C VAL A 32 6.44 11.22 12.86
N CYS A 33 7.01 10.40 13.74
CA CYS A 33 8.45 10.38 14.01
C CYS A 33 9.26 9.68 12.90
N ALA A 34 8.72 8.61 12.31
CA ALA A 34 9.42 7.81 11.31
C ALA A 34 9.38 8.40 9.90
N GLU A 35 8.38 9.22 9.57
CA GLU A 35 8.15 9.70 8.21
C GLU A 35 8.87 11.04 7.92
N PRO A 36 9.84 11.07 6.99
CA PRO A 36 10.55 12.30 6.64
C PRO A 36 9.72 13.24 5.75
N ARG A 37 8.71 12.72 5.03
CA ARG A 37 7.97 13.52 4.04
C ARG A 37 6.94 14.41 4.73
N ILE A 38 7.06 15.72 4.53
CA ILE A 38 6.26 16.72 5.25
C ILE A 38 4.75 16.56 5.05
N LEU A 39 4.30 16.22 3.83
CA LEU A 39 2.88 16.01 3.52
C LEU A 39 2.30 14.78 4.22
N ILE A 40 3.05 13.67 4.22
CA ILE A 40 2.62 12.44 4.89
C ILE A 40 2.64 12.64 6.41
N ARG A 41 3.67 13.32 6.93
CA ARG A 41 3.76 13.68 8.34
C ARG A 41 2.60 14.58 8.79
N ALA A 42 2.22 15.57 7.97
CA ALA A 42 1.06 16.41 8.24
C ALA A 42 -0.23 15.57 8.26
N ASN A 43 -0.43 14.68 7.29
CA ASN A 43 -1.58 13.76 7.30
C ASN A 43 -1.61 12.89 8.57
N ASN A 44 -0.47 12.33 8.97
CA ASN A 44 -0.36 11.52 10.20
C ASN A 44 -0.65 12.34 11.46
N PHE A 45 -0.25 13.62 11.49
CA PHE A 45 -0.57 14.51 12.60
C PHE A 45 -2.07 14.78 12.70
N VAL A 46 -2.77 14.90 11.57
CA VAL A 46 -4.23 15.06 11.57
C VAL A 46 -4.92 13.80 12.09
N HIS A 47 -4.46 12.59 11.70
CA HIS A 47 -4.97 11.34 12.26
C HIS A 47 -4.68 11.22 13.77
N LEU A 48 -3.49 11.65 14.21
CA LEU A 48 -3.13 11.69 15.62
C LEU A 48 -4.09 12.61 16.41
N ALA A 49 -4.34 13.81 15.90
CA ALA A 49 -5.27 14.77 16.52
C ALA A 49 -6.70 14.22 16.57
N LEU A 50 -7.15 13.52 15.52
CA LEU A 50 -8.45 12.85 15.50
C LEU A 50 -8.58 11.86 16.67
N HIS A 51 -7.63 10.93 16.81
CA HIS A 51 -7.69 9.95 17.89
C HIS A 51 -7.55 10.58 19.28
N ALA A 52 -6.80 11.68 19.42
CA ALA A 52 -6.75 12.44 20.67
C ALA A 52 -8.12 13.03 21.04
N ILE A 53 -8.83 13.61 20.07
CA ILE A 53 -10.17 14.19 20.24
C ILE A 53 -11.20 13.12 20.57
N VAL A 54 -11.11 11.95 19.92
CA VAL A 54 -12.00 10.82 20.23
C VAL A 54 -11.72 10.29 21.63
N LEU A 55 -10.45 10.08 21.98
CA LEU A 55 -10.05 9.61 23.31
C LEU A 55 -10.57 10.57 24.40
N PHE A 56 -10.37 11.88 24.22
CA PHE A 56 -10.85 12.89 25.18
C PHE A 56 -12.38 12.93 25.27
N GLY A 57 -13.07 12.81 24.12
CA GLY A 57 -14.53 12.77 24.07
C GLY A 57 -15.13 11.60 24.85
N VAL A 58 -14.55 10.42 24.66
CA VAL A 58 -14.95 9.17 25.32
C VAL A 58 -14.54 9.15 26.79
N TYR A 59 -13.36 9.67 27.13
CA TYR A 59 -12.87 9.75 28.51
C TYR A 59 -13.75 10.63 29.38
N ASN A 60 -14.11 11.83 28.91
CA ASN A 60 -14.99 12.73 29.67
C ASN A 60 -16.43 12.22 29.75
N ASN A 61 -16.85 11.40 28.77
CA ASN A 61 -18.15 10.73 28.72
C ASN A 61 -19.39 11.66 28.81
N THR A 62 -19.23 12.98 28.73
CA THR A 62 -20.35 13.93 28.80
C THR A 62 -21.12 13.97 27.46
N GLU A 63 -22.41 14.30 27.51
CA GLU A 63 -23.21 14.46 26.29
C GLU A 63 -22.57 15.47 25.32
N ARG A 64 -22.09 16.61 25.85
CA ARG A 64 -21.47 17.68 25.06
C ARG A 64 -20.16 17.23 24.43
N SER A 65 -19.30 16.52 25.18
CA SER A 65 -18.01 16.03 24.65
C SER A 65 -18.23 14.97 23.57
N LEU A 66 -19.12 14.01 23.79
CA LEU A 66 -19.45 12.98 22.81
C LEU A 66 -20.04 13.56 21.54
N ARG A 67 -20.97 14.53 21.65
CA ARG A 67 -21.55 15.21 20.49
C ARG A 67 -20.50 15.99 19.71
N TRP A 68 -19.61 16.70 20.40
CA TRP A 68 -18.54 17.48 19.77
C TRP A 68 -17.54 16.56 19.05
N SER A 69 -17.08 15.50 19.70
CA SER A 69 -16.18 14.51 19.08
C SER A 69 -16.84 13.83 17.89
N ALA A 70 -18.12 13.42 17.98
CA ALA A 70 -18.85 12.84 16.85
C ALA A 70 -18.93 13.80 15.65
N ASN A 71 -19.22 15.09 15.90
CA ASN A 71 -19.26 16.10 14.84
C ASN A 71 -17.89 16.30 14.17
N ILE A 72 -16.80 16.29 14.95
CA ILE A 72 -15.44 16.40 14.40
C ILE A 72 -15.09 15.19 13.56
N VAL A 73 -15.37 13.97 14.05
CA VAL A 73 -15.12 12.75 13.26
C VAL A 73 -15.95 12.76 11.99
N TYR A 74 -17.22 13.21 12.03
CA TYR A 74 -18.04 13.35 10.83
C TYR A 74 -17.44 14.33 9.81
N PHE A 75 -17.01 15.52 10.26
CA PHE A 75 -16.33 16.48 9.40
C PHE A 75 -15.04 15.89 8.82
N TYR A 76 -14.29 15.14 9.63
CA TYR A 76 -13.08 14.46 9.20
C TYR A 76 -13.34 13.41 8.13
N VAL A 77 -14.42 12.62 8.26
CA VAL A 77 -14.85 11.65 7.23
C VAL A 77 -15.12 12.35 5.90
N LEU A 78 -15.81 13.49 5.91
CA LEU A 78 -16.08 14.26 4.69
C LEU A 78 -14.80 14.82 4.06
N LEU A 79 -13.91 15.37 4.88
CA LEU A 79 -12.62 15.89 4.41
C LEU A 79 -11.76 14.77 3.83
N TYR A 80 -11.69 13.62 4.51
CA TYR A 80 -10.94 12.46 4.06
C TYR A 80 -11.50 11.91 2.75
N PHE A 81 -12.82 11.87 2.59
CA PHE A 81 -13.46 11.50 1.33
C PHE A 81 -13.09 12.47 0.19
N ALA A 82 -13.09 13.79 0.44
CA ALA A 82 -12.67 14.77 -0.55
C ALA A 82 -11.19 14.60 -0.93
N ILE A 83 -10.30 14.41 0.05
CA ILE A 83 -8.89 14.13 -0.20
C ILE A 83 -8.73 12.84 -1.00
N PHE A 84 -9.49 11.79 -0.67
CA PHE A 84 -9.46 10.53 -1.41
C PHE A 84 -9.90 10.67 -2.86
N LEU A 85 -10.81 11.59 -3.20
CA LEU A 85 -11.15 11.86 -4.61
C LEU A 85 -10.00 12.58 -5.34
N VAL A 86 -9.24 13.43 -4.64
CA VAL A 86 -8.14 14.22 -5.23
C VAL A 86 -6.84 13.42 -5.32
N PHE A 87 -6.57 12.54 -4.36
CA PHE A 87 -5.28 11.87 -4.21
C PHE A 87 -4.90 10.94 -5.37
N PRO A 88 -5.81 10.10 -5.93
CA PRO A 88 -5.53 9.30 -7.12
C PRO A 88 -5.16 10.16 -8.32
N VAL A 89 -5.83 11.31 -8.51
CA VAL A 89 -5.54 12.26 -9.59
C VAL A 89 -4.15 12.87 -9.40
N MET A 90 -3.82 13.31 -8.18
CA MET A 90 -2.48 13.82 -7.87
C MET A 90 -1.39 12.76 -8.04
N LEU A 91 -1.60 11.53 -7.58
CA LEU A 91 -0.63 10.44 -7.73
C LEU A 91 -0.43 10.05 -9.19
N ALA A 92 -1.50 9.98 -9.98
CA ALA A 92 -1.42 9.73 -11.42
C ALA A 92 -0.61 10.84 -12.11
N SER A 93 -0.85 12.10 -11.76
CA SER A 93 -0.09 13.25 -12.28
C SER A 93 1.38 13.22 -11.87
N CYS A 94 1.70 12.91 -10.61
CA CYS A 94 3.08 12.83 -10.12
C CYS A 94 3.86 11.64 -10.69
N LYS A 95 3.17 10.53 -11.00
CA LYS A 95 3.77 9.41 -11.73
C LYS A 95 3.99 9.77 -13.20
N ALA A 96 3.02 10.41 -13.85
CA ALA A 96 3.15 10.84 -15.25
C ALA A 96 4.27 11.87 -15.45
N SER A 97 4.52 12.73 -14.46
CA SER A 97 5.62 13.70 -14.50
C SER A 97 7.00 13.12 -14.13
N GLY A 98 7.08 11.85 -13.72
CA GLY A 98 8.32 11.24 -13.25
C GLY A 98 8.83 11.78 -11.91
N ILE A 99 8.06 12.65 -11.23
CA ILE A 99 8.46 13.29 -9.96
C ILE A 99 8.42 12.31 -8.79
N LEU A 100 7.63 11.23 -8.88
CA LEU A 100 7.72 10.14 -7.91
C LEU A 100 8.94 9.27 -8.27
N PRO A 101 10.14 9.45 -7.65
CA PRO A 101 11.24 8.53 -7.90
C PRO A 101 10.77 7.16 -7.49
N GLY A 102 10.78 6.21 -8.44
CA GLY A 102 10.23 4.86 -8.32
C GLY A 102 10.29 4.36 -6.89
N ILE A 103 9.19 4.55 -6.15
CA ILE A 103 9.11 4.15 -4.76
C ILE A 103 9.00 2.64 -4.84
N THR A 104 10.16 2.01 -4.80
CA THR A 104 10.38 0.66 -4.30
C THR A 104 9.78 -0.48 -5.12
N GLU A 105 10.11 -0.58 -6.40
CA GLU A 105 10.08 -1.90 -7.08
C GLU A 105 10.89 -2.94 -6.28
N GLY A 106 12.05 -2.53 -5.76
CA GLY A 106 12.91 -3.40 -4.97
C GLY A 106 12.47 -3.64 -3.52
N LYS A 107 11.90 -2.66 -2.80
CA LYS A 107 11.60 -2.85 -1.36
C LYS A 107 10.23 -3.49 -1.11
N VAL A 108 9.19 -3.16 -1.90
CA VAL A 108 7.87 -3.79 -1.75
C VAL A 108 7.96 -5.28 -2.09
N LEU A 109 8.65 -5.62 -3.19
CA LEU A 109 8.84 -7.01 -3.56
C LEU A 109 9.71 -7.76 -2.55
N LYS A 110 10.79 -7.16 -2.03
CA LYS A 110 11.59 -7.75 -0.94
C LYS A 110 10.77 -7.96 0.34
N MET A 111 9.84 -7.07 0.66
CA MET A 111 8.92 -7.28 1.79
C MET A 111 7.96 -8.43 1.53
N ILE A 112 7.35 -8.49 0.34
CA ILE A 112 6.44 -9.58 -0.04
C ILE A 112 7.18 -10.92 -0.06
N ASP A 113 8.36 -11.01 -0.68
CA ASP A 113 9.19 -12.21 -0.71
C ASP A 113 9.59 -12.67 0.71
N LYS A 114 9.89 -11.72 1.61
CA LYS A 114 10.22 -12.02 3.02
C LYS A 114 9.01 -12.46 3.83
N VAL A 115 7.83 -11.85 3.61
CA VAL A 115 6.57 -12.23 4.30
C VAL A 115 6.06 -13.59 3.80
N LEU A 116 6.19 -13.87 2.50
CA LEU A 116 5.86 -15.16 1.92
C LEU A 116 6.84 -16.28 2.29
N GLY A 117 7.85 -16.01 3.13
CA GLY A 117 8.80 -17.02 3.57
C GLY A 117 9.61 -17.61 2.43
N ARG A 118 9.79 -16.88 1.32
CA ARG A 118 10.69 -17.26 0.23
C ARG A 118 12.12 -17.02 0.68
N ASN A 119 12.53 -17.77 1.71
CA ASN A 119 13.89 -17.81 2.19
C ASN A 119 14.75 -18.27 1.01
N ASN A 120 15.81 -17.51 0.73
CA ASN A 120 16.88 -17.90 -0.17
C ASN A 120 17.59 -19.12 0.43
N GLU A 121 16.97 -20.29 0.36
CA GLU A 121 17.64 -21.55 0.65
C GLU A 121 18.67 -21.84 -0.46
N PRO A 122 19.81 -22.47 -0.14
CA PRO A 122 20.88 -22.76 -1.09
C PRO A 122 20.46 -23.62 -2.29
N PHE A 123 19.33 -24.34 -2.22
CA PHE A 123 18.70 -25.00 -3.39
C PHE A 123 18.26 -24.02 -4.49
N GLY A 124 18.10 -22.75 -4.14
CA GLY A 124 17.83 -21.67 -5.08
C GLY A 124 19.00 -21.35 -6.01
N ASN A 125 20.25 -21.63 -5.63
CA ASN A 125 21.41 -21.24 -6.45
C ASN A 125 21.59 -22.14 -7.68
N GLU A 126 21.41 -23.45 -7.55
CA GLU A 126 21.52 -24.38 -8.70
C GLU A 126 20.36 -24.20 -9.67
N THR A 127 19.13 -24.10 -9.15
CA THR A 127 17.95 -23.84 -9.98
C THR A 127 18.03 -22.47 -10.64
N ALA A 128 18.50 -21.44 -9.91
CA ALA A 128 18.79 -20.13 -10.49
C ALA A 128 19.85 -20.20 -11.60
N ALA A 129 20.95 -20.92 -11.38
CA ALA A 129 22.00 -21.05 -12.39
C ALA A 129 21.50 -21.79 -13.64
N GLN A 130 20.71 -22.87 -13.48
CA GLN A 130 20.08 -23.57 -14.60
C GLN A 130 19.12 -22.68 -15.38
N ILE A 131 18.31 -21.90 -14.68
CA ILE A 131 17.42 -20.89 -15.27
C ILE A 131 18.24 -19.86 -16.06
N ASP A 132 19.36 -19.40 -15.52
CA ASP A 132 20.21 -18.40 -16.19
C ASP A 132 20.86 -18.96 -17.46
N VAL A 133 21.34 -20.20 -17.42
CA VAL A 133 21.86 -20.89 -18.61
C VAL A 133 20.75 -21.04 -19.66
N HIS A 134 19.55 -21.43 -19.25
CA HIS A 134 18.41 -21.60 -20.16
C HIS A 134 18.01 -20.29 -20.84
N ILE A 135 17.89 -19.19 -20.07
CA ILE A 135 17.56 -17.87 -20.62
C ILE A 135 18.65 -17.40 -21.57
N LYS A 136 19.92 -17.53 -21.19
CA LYS A 136 21.05 -17.17 -22.08
C LYS A 136 20.95 -17.92 -23.39
N HIS A 137 20.68 -19.23 -23.36
CA HIS A 137 20.55 -20.03 -24.55
C HIS A 137 19.39 -19.57 -25.45
N GLN A 138 18.21 -19.29 -24.88
CA GLN A 138 17.07 -18.76 -25.62
C GLN A 138 17.39 -17.41 -26.26
N LEU A 139 17.93 -16.46 -25.49
CA LEU A 139 18.27 -15.13 -25.98
C LEU A 139 19.36 -15.17 -27.04
N PHE A 140 20.41 -15.98 -26.87
CA PHE A 140 21.54 -16.05 -27.81
C PHE A 140 21.20 -16.78 -29.11
N LYS A 141 20.12 -17.59 -29.12
CA LYS A 141 19.58 -18.20 -30.34
C LYS A 141 18.99 -17.15 -31.29
N VAL A 142 18.42 -16.07 -30.74
CA VAL A 142 17.80 -14.97 -31.51
C VAL A 142 18.76 -13.79 -31.68
N PHE A 143 19.51 -13.44 -30.63
CA PHE A 143 20.48 -12.34 -30.61
C PHE A 143 21.91 -12.90 -30.53
N GLY A 144 22.52 -13.09 -31.70
CA GLY A 144 23.88 -13.63 -31.82
C GLY A 144 25.00 -12.61 -31.56
N ASP A 145 24.69 -11.31 -31.49
CA ASP A 145 25.68 -10.25 -31.43
C ASP A 145 26.39 -10.16 -30.07
N ASP A 146 27.68 -9.83 -30.10
CA ASP A 146 28.52 -9.77 -28.90
C ASP A 146 28.09 -8.67 -27.92
N PHE A 147 27.50 -7.58 -28.44
CA PHE A 147 26.98 -6.49 -27.61
C PHE A 147 25.82 -6.97 -26.72
N THR A 148 24.82 -7.62 -27.31
CA THR A 148 23.66 -8.16 -26.59
C THR A 148 24.09 -9.26 -25.64
N LYS A 149 25.03 -10.13 -26.02
CA LYS A 149 25.61 -11.12 -25.10
C LYS A 149 26.24 -10.49 -23.87
N ASN A 150 27.06 -9.45 -24.06
CA ASN A 150 27.68 -8.72 -22.95
C ASN A 150 26.64 -8.01 -22.08
N LYS A 151 25.59 -7.46 -22.68
CA LYS A 151 24.48 -6.79 -21.97
C LYS A 151 23.63 -7.77 -21.16
N VAL A 152 23.32 -8.94 -21.71
CA VAL A 152 22.61 -10.01 -20.97
C VAL A 152 23.47 -10.51 -19.81
N ASN A 153 24.77 -10.71 -20.01
CA ASN A 153 25.68 -11.11 -18.95
C ASN A 153 25.76 -10.07 -17.81
N SER A 154 25.79 -8.77 -18.13
CA SER A 154 25.78 -7.72 -17.10
C SER A 154 24.43 -7.60 -16.39
N MET A 155 23.32 -7.86 -17.08
CA MET A 155 21.99 -7.83 -16.51
C MET A 155 21.70 -9.01 -15.57
N ILE A 156 22.29 -10.19 -15.80
CA ILE A 156 22.11 -11.35 -14.91
C ILE A 156 22.73 -11.11 -13.53
N LEU A 157 23.78 -10.29 -13.45
CA LEU A 157 24.40 -9.89 -12.18
C LEU A 157 23.47 -9.02 -11.31
N CYS A 158 22.43 -8.43 -11.90
CA CYS A 158 21.46 -7.59 -11.20
C CYS A 158 20.11 -8.30 -11.09
N ASP A 159 19.63 -8.58 -9.88
CA ASP A 159 18.36 -9.29 -9.64
C ASP A 159 17.16 -8.66 -10.37
N ILE A 160 17.11 -7.34 -10.46
CA ILE A 160 16.01 -6.60 -11.12
C ILE A 160 16.04 -6.86 -12.63
N SER A 161 17.21 -6.67 -13.25
CA SER A 161 17.38 -6.86 -14.68
C SER A 161 17.24 -8.34 -15.07
N ARG A 162 17.66 -9.26 -14.19
CA ARG A 162 17.47 -10.71 -14.36
C ARG A 162 15.99 -11.09 -14.47
N LYS A 163 15.10 -10.49 -13.66
CA LYS A 163 13.65 -10.71 -13.75
C LYS A 163 13.05 -10.18 -15.06
N GLN A 164 13.58 -9.08 -15.59
CA GLN A 164 13.18 -8.55 -16.89
C GLN A 164 13.62 -9.50 -18.03
N LEU A 165 14.87 -9.99 -17.98
CA LEU A 165 15.38 -10.96 -18.94
C LEU A 165 14.57 -12.27 -18.96
N LEU A 166 14.13 -12.74 -17.80
CA LEU A 166 13.26 -13.92 -17.65
C LEU A 166 11.94 -13.80 -18.44
N LYS A 167 11.42 -12.58 -18.61
CA LYS A 167 10.16 -12.31 -19.30
C LYS A 167 10.34 -12.02 -20.79
N MET A 168 11.55 -11.68 -21.24
CA MET A 168 11.81 -11.38 -22.65
C MET A 168 11.42 -12.54 -23.59
N PRO A 169 11.72 -13.82 -23.30
CA PRO A 169 11.30 -14.93 -24.17
C PRO A 169 9.78 -15.09 -24.31
N GLN A 170 9.02 -14.53 -23.36
CA GLN A 170 7.57 -14.59 -23.37
C GLN A 170 6.93 -13.48 -24.20
N HIS A 171 7.67 -12.41 -24.51
CA HIS A 171 7.22 -11.26 -25.29
C HIS A 171 6.82 -11.68 -26.71
N SER A 172 5.75 -11.08 -27.24
CA SER A 172 5.20 -11.41 -28.58
C SER A 172 6.25 -11.28 -29.68
N ASP A 173 7.00 -10.18 -29.66
CA ASP A 173 8.00 -9.86 -30.69
C ASP A 173 9.15 -10.87 -30.66
N PHE A 174 9.57 -11.31 -29.47
CA PHE A 174 10.61 -12.33 -29.33
C PHE A 174 10.14 -13.68 -29.89
N LYS A 175 8.92 -14.11 -29.55
CA LYS A 175 8.33 -15.35 -30.09
C LYS A 175 8.21 -15.31 -31.61
N LEU A 176 7.80 -14.16 -32.16
CA LEU A 176 7.71 -13.97 -33.60
C LEU A 176 9.08 -14.11 -34.25
N MET A 177 10.14 -13.51 -33.67
CA MET A 177 11.51 -13.64 -34.16
C MET A 177 12.04 -15.08 -34.09
N GLU A 178 11.79 -15.78 -32.99
CA GLU A 178 12.22 -17.18 -32.83
C GLU A 178 11.54 -18.09 -33.86
N GLN A 179 10.23 -17.91 -34.09
CA GLN A 179 9.46 -18.70 -35.05
C GLN A 179 9.87 -18.41 -36.50
N SER A 180 10.12 -17.14 -36.83
CA SER A 180 10.48 -16.72 -38.19
C SER A 180 11.96 -16.93 -38.52
N ARG A 181 12.81 -17.30 -37.54
CA ARG A 181 14.27 -17.43 -37.68
C ARG A 181 14.90 -16.18 -38.32
N ILE A 182 14.39 -15.00 -37.99
CA ILE A 182 14.94 -13.75 -38.50
C ILE A 182 16.28 -13.49 -37.81
N TYR A 183 17.36 -13.59 -38.59
CA TYR A 183 18.67 -13.12 -38.18
C TYR A 183 18.76 -11.62 -38.46
N LEU A 184 18.84 -10.82 -37.41
CA LEU A 184 19.03 -9.37 -37.53
C LEU A 184 20.53 -9.04 -37.60
N ASP A 185 20.88 -8.03 -38.37
CA ASP A 185 22.21 -7.40 -38.32
C ASP A 185 22.50 -6.83 -36.93
N ASN A 186 23.78 -6.68 -36.56
CA ASN A 186 24.23 -6.19 -35.25
C ASN A 186 23.55 -4.88 -34.78
N TYR A 187 23.23 -3.96 -35.70
CA TYR A 187 22.54 -2.72 -35.34
C TYR A 187 21.05 -2.96 -35.06
N ALA A 188 20.37 -3.72 -35.93
CA ALA A 188 18.96 -4.02 -35.79
C ALA A 188 18.70 -4.91 -34.57
N SER A 189 19.59 -5.87 -34.28
CA SER A 189 19.50 -6.74 -33.10
C SER A 189 19.54 -5.91 -31.82
N LYS A 190 20.44 -4.94 -31.72
CA LYS A 190 20.54 -4.01 -30.58
C LYS A 190 19.27 -3.18 -30.39
N VAL A 191 18.76 -2.57 -31.46
CA VAL A 191 17.55 -1.72 -31.38
C VAL A 191 16.33 -2.53 -30.98
N VAL A 192 16.16 -3.73 -31.55
CA VAL A 192 15.04 -4.60 -31.23
C VAL A 192 15.15 -5.16 -29.81
N PHE A 193 16.33 -5.57 -29.37
CA PHE A 193 16.56 -6.00 -27.99
C PHE A 193 16.24 -4.90 -26.99
N GLU A 194 16.70 -3.67 -27.23
CA GLU A 194 16.41 -2.52 -26.38
C GLU A 194 14.93 -2.17 -26.34
N LYS A 195 14.25 -2.25 -27.49
CA LYS A 195 12.80 -2.04 -27.57
C LYS A 195 12.03 -3.08 -26.76
N ILE A 196 12.30 -4.38 -26.95
CA ILE A 196 11.62 -5.46 -26.21
C ILE A 196 11.88 -5.32 -24.71
N LEU A 197 13.12 -5.00 -24.32
CA LEU A 197 13.45 -4.80 -22.91
C LEU A 197 12.70 -3.60 -22.33
N GLN A 198 12.56 -2.51 -23.08
CA GLN A 198 11.79 -1.34 -22.67
C GLN A 198 10.30 -1.64 -22.57
N ASP A 199 9.74 -2.43 -23.49
CA ASP A 199 8.33 -2.84 -23.46
C ASP A 199 8.05 -3.74 -22.25
N VAL A 200 8.89 -4.77 -22.02
CA VAL A 200 8.80 -5.62 -20.81
C VAL A 200 8.91 -4.80 -19.53
N ARG A 201 9.82 -3.82 -19.49
CA ARG A 201 9.97 -2.94 -18.34
C ARG A 201 8.72 -2.07 -18.14
N ARG A 202 8.14 -1.54 -19.21
CA ARG A 202 6.94 -0.72 -19.17
C ARG A 202 5.72 -1.52 -18.69
N ASP A 203 5.60 -2.77 -19.13
CA ASP A 203 4.53 -3.67 -18.67
C ASP A 203 4.63 -3.97 -17.18
N ASP A 204 5.86 -4.20 -16.69
CA ASP A 204 6.12 -4.38 -15.26
C ASP A 204 5.81 -3.11 -14.45
N GLU A 205 6.32 -1.96 -14.88
CA GLU A 205 6.04 -0.65 -14.27
C GLU A 205 4.53 -0.35 -14.26
N CYS A 206 3.82 -0.72 -15.32
CA CYS A 206 2.36 -0.60 -15.44
C CYS A 206 1.64 -1.52 -14.44
N MET A 207 2.02 -2.80 -14.38
CA MET A 207 1.40 -3.77 -13.47
C MET A 207 1.68 -3.44 -12.00
N TYR A 208 2.91 -3.09 -11.65
CA TYR A 208 3.22 -2.58 -10.31
C TYR A 208 2.48 -1.28 -10.02
N GLY A 209 2.33 -0.42 -11.02
CA GLY A 209 1.52 0.78 -10.95
C GLY A 209 0.06 0.48 -10.60
N LEU A 210 -0.53 -0.52 -11.25
CA LEU A 210 -1.92 -0.97 -11.07
C LEU A 210 -2.11 -1.65 -9.72
N ILE A 211 -1.22 -2.57 -9.33
CA ILE A 211 -1.26 -3.25 -8.02
C ILE A 211 -1.08 -2.23 -6.90
N ALA A 212 -0.13 -1.30 -7.00
CA ALA A 212 0.05 -0.25 -6.02
C ALA A 212 -1.16 0.69 -5.94
N GLY A 213 -1.76 1.02 -7.10
CA GLY A 213 -2.98 1.84 -7.15
C GLY A 213 -4.17 1.14 -6.48
N LEU A 214 -4.39 -0.14 -6.78
CA LEU A 214 -5.46 -0.95 -6.20
C LEU A 214 -5.24 -1.17 -4.69
N GLY A 215 -4.00 -1.46 -4.27
CA GLY A 215 -3.65 -1.59 -2.86
C GLY A 215 -3.85 -0.30 -2.08
N MET A 216 -3.45 0.84 -2.64
CA MET A 216 -3.69 2.15 -2.03
C MET A 216 -5.19 2.47 -1.94
N GLY A 217 -5.96 2.16 -2.99
CA GLY A 217 -7.41 2.31 -3.00
C GLY A 217 -8.08 1.50 -1.88
N LEU A 218 -7.76 0.20 -1.79
CA LEU A 218 -8.27 -0.68 -0.74
C LEU A 218 -7.88 -0.19 0.66
N PHE A 219 -6.64 0.26 0.85
CA PHE A 219 -6.18 0.83 2.12
C PHE A 219 -6.99 2.07 2.52
N CYS A 220 -7.25 2.98 1.58
CA CYS A 220 -8.07 4.15 1.82
C CYS A 220 -9.54 3.80 2.12
N TYR A 221 -10.13 2.83 1.42
CA TYR A 221 -11.49 2.36 1.72
C TYR A 221 -11.58 1.72 3.11
N MET A 222 -10.57 0.94 3.49
CA MET A 222 -10.49 0.35 4.82
C MET A 222 -10.35 1.44 5.89
N LEU A 223 -9.49 2.44 5.69
CA LEU A 223 -9.33 3.55 6.63
C LEU A 223 -10.61 4.38 6.75
N TYR A 224 -11.27 4.67 5.63
CA TYR A 224 -12.57 5.34 5.61
C TYR A 224 -13.62 4.54 6.41
N GLY A 225 -13.69 3.22 6.18
CA GLY A 225 -14.60 2.33 6.91
C GLY A 225 -14.33 2.31 8.42
N LEU A 226 -13.06 2.32 8.83
CA LEU A 226 -12.67 2.36 10.24
C LEU A 226 -13.05 3.69 10.91
N ILE A 227 -12.79 4.83 10.26
CA ILE A 227 -13.18 6.14 10.79
C ILE A 227 -14.72 6.25 10.86
N TYR A 228 -15.42 5.74 9.85
CA TYR A 228 -16.88 5.71 9.87
C TYR A 228 -17.43 4.82 11.00
N LEU A 229 -16.79 3.68 11.26
CA LEU A 229 -17.14 2.82 12.39
C LEU A 229 -16.91 3.53 13.72
N GLU A 230 -15.79 4.25 13.88
CA GLU A 230 -15.51 5.08 15.07
C GLU A 230 -16.60 6.13 15.28
N HIS A 231 -17.02 6.82 14.21
CA HIS A 231 -18.15 7.74 14.24
C HIS A 231 -19.47 7.05 14.65
N ALA A 232 -19.78 5.89 14.08
CA ALA A 232 -21.00 5.15 14.41
C ALA A 232 -21.03 4.71 15.88
N MET A 233 -19.90 4.25 16.41
CA MET A 233 -19.76 3.86 17.82
C MET A 233 -19.89 5.08 18.75
N LEU A 234 -19.29 6.22 18.39
CA LEU A 234 -19.46 7.48 19.14
C LEU A 234 -20.92 7.96 19.14
N LYS A 235 -21.59 7.88 17.99
CA LYS A 235 -23.01 8.24 17.87
C LYS A 235 -23.88 7.31 18.72
N GLN A 236 -23.56 6.03 18.78
CA GLN A 236 -24.24 5.08 19.65
C GLN A 236 -24.03 5.44 21.13
N LEU A 237 -22.80 5.70 21.56
CA LEU A 237 -22.50 6.16 22.93
C LEU A 237 -23.26 7.44 23.28
N TRP A 238 -23.26 8.43 22.38
CA TRP A 238 -24.00 9.68 22.56
C TRP A 238 -25.51 9.44 22.68
N SER A 239 -26.11 8.65 21.77
CA SER A 239 -27.55 8.35 21.82
C SER A 239 -27.96 7.71 23.14
N ILE A 240 -27.09 6.88 23.72
CA ILE A 240 -27.36 6.22 24.99
C ILE A 240 -27.14 7.18 26.16
N ALA A 241 -26.13 8.05 26.12
CA ALA A 241 -25.93 9.10 27.11
C ALA A 241 -27.15 10.03 27.21
N VAL A 242 -27.77 10.39 26.07
CA VAL A 242 -29.00 11.20 26.01
C VAL A 242 -30.19 10.49 26.64
N ILE A 243 -30.35 9.18 26.39
CA ILE A 243 -31.49 8.38 26.89
C ILE A 243 -31.34 8.11 28.40
N VAL A 244 -30.15 7.71 28.84
CA VAL A 244 -29.90 7.27 30.22
C VAL A 244 -29.78 8.47 31.16
N LYS A 245 -29.36 9.65 30.66
CA LYS A 245 -29.02 10.84 31.47
C LYS A 245 -28.30 10.44 32.76
N PRO A 246 -27.17 9.72 32.69
CA PRO A 246 -26.50 9.27 33.90
C PRO A 246 -26.15 10.51 34.75
N THR A 247 -26.31 10.38 36.07
CA THR A 247 -25.78 11.33 37.06
C THR A 247 -24.24 11.35 36.99
N GLU A 248 -23.60 12.45 37.40
CA GLU A 248 -22.12 12.60 37.36
C GLU A 248 -21.36 11.37 37.91
N GLU A 249 -21.87 10.76 38.98
CA GLU A 249 -21.31 9.56 39.62
C GLU A 249 -21.31 8.30 38.73
N ASN A 250 -22.23 8.21 37.77
CA ASN A 250 -22.32 7.06 36.86
C ASN A 250 -21.33 7.20 35.69
N TYR A 251 -20.90 8.40 35.31
CA TYR A 251 -20.02 8.57 34.14
C TYR A 251 -18.64 7.91 34.31
N SER A 252 -18.13 7.83 35.54
CA SER A 252 -16.85 7.18 35.86
C SER A 252 -16.94 5.65 35.84
N ASN A 253 -18.07 5.08 36.28
CA ASN A 253 -18.29 3.64 36.40
C ASN A 253 -18.75 2.93 35.10
N PHE A 254 -19.21 3.70 34.10
CA PHE A 254 -19.60 3.15 32.79
C PHE A 254 -18.43 2.81 31.88
#